data_AF-A0A662HM18-F1
#
_entry.id   AF-A0A662HM18-F1
#
_cell.length_a   1.000
_cell.length_b   1.000
_cell.length_c   1.000
_cell.angle_alpha   90.00
_cell.angle_beta   90.00
_cell.angle_gamma   90.00
#
_symmetry.space_group_name_H-M   'P 1'
#
loop_
_entity.id
_entity.type
_entity.pdbx_description
1 polymer ?
#
loop_
_entity_poly.entity_id
_entity_poly.type
_entity_poly.pdbx_seq_one_letter_code
_entity_poly.pdbx_strand_id
1 'polypeptide(L)'
;MAGSGGEGVSGLTRTESLIVAAYMSRDPPPKAKELASQLGVSVRTVYKALYKYRKLCRELGIKPPATYKRRSSGSGSQLEEVVAEEVRRWLSEVLGGPSPSALLSELRALRRSVERLNESINRLIMLLESQSLRGGDDQLDLPSFVKGNPWLEVLRSRR
;
A
#
# COMPACT_ATOMS: atom_id res chain seq x y z
N MET A 1 15.39 36.68 2.58
CA MET A 1 15.88 35.28 2.56
C MET A 1 15.67 34.73 1.16
N ALA A 2 16.66 34.87 0.28
CA ALA A 2 16.68 34.26 -1.05
C ALA A 2 17.71 33.13 -1.00
N GLY A 3 17.23 31.88 -1.05
CA GLY A 3 18.06 30.70 -0.92
C GLY A 3 19.04 30.57 -2.06
N SER A 4 20.32 30.41 -1.69
CA SER A 4 21.42 29.94 -2.53
C SER A 4 21.00 28.76 -3.41
N GLY A 5 20.99 28.96 -4.72
CA GLY A 5 20.82 27.91 -5.72
C GLY A 5 22.00 27.82 -6.67
N GLY A 6 23.19 28.21 -6.20
CA GLY A 6 24.42 28.29 -6.99
C GLY A 6 25.48 27.33 -6.48
N GLU A 7 25.13 26.08 -6.18
CA GLU A 7 26.14 25.03 -5.99
C GLU A 7 26.33 24.27 -7.29
N GLY A 8 27.57 24.31 -7.76
CA GLY A 8 28.00 23.85 -9.05
C GLY A 8 27.57 22.41 -9.32
N VAL A 9 27.02 22.23 -10.51
CA VAL A 9 26.84 20.91 -11.11
C VAL A 9 28.24 20.42 -11.53
N SER A 10 29.06 20.00 -10.56
CA SER A 10 30.52 19.72 -10.68
C SER A 10 30.90 18.59 -11.66
N GLY A 11 29.93 18.02 -12.39
CA GLY A 11 30.13 17.01 -13.43
C GLY A 11 29.84 17.49 -14.87
N LEU A 12 29.50 18.76 -15.08
CA LEU A 12 29.21 19.31 -16.40
C LEU A 12 30.36 20.20 -16.90
N THR A 13 30.67 20.10 -18.19
CA THR A 13 31.62 21.01 -18.85
C THR A 13 31.07 22.43 -18.91
N ARG A 14 31.94 23.44 -19.09
CA ARG A 14 31.54 24.86 -19.10
C ARG A 14 30.36 25.17 -20.03
N THR A 15 30.33 24.56 -21.21
CA THR A 15 29.24 24.72 -22.19
C THR A 15 27.97 24.00 -21.76
N GLU A 16 28.08 22.81 -21.17
CA GLU A 16 26.92 22.06 -20.64
C GLU A 16 26.29 22.77 -19.45
N SER A 17 27.09 23.34 -18.55
CA SER A 17 26.63 24.15 -17.42
C SER A 17 25.89 25.41 -17.87
N LEU A 18 26.38 26.08 -18.93
CA LEU A 18 25.69 27.23 -19.53
C LEU A 18 24.34 26.84 -20.14
N ILE A 19 24.27 25.70 -20.83
CA ILE A 19 23.02 25.18 -21.39
C ILE A 19 22.00 24.90 -20.27
N VAL A 20 22.44 24.28 -19.17
CA VAL A 20 21.58 23.97 -18.03
C VAL A 20 21.13 25.24 -17.32
N ALA A 21 22.02 26.20 -17.10
CA ALA A 21 21.66 27.49 -16.50
C ALA A 21 20.61 28.24 -17.34
N ALA A 22 20.77 28.25 -18.66
CA ALA A 22 19.80 28.84 -19.58
C ALA A 22 18.47 28.07 -19.62
N TYR A 23 18.49 26.75 -19.39
CA TYR A 23 17.28 25.94 -19.27
C TYR A 23 16.52 26.20 -17.96
N MET A 24 17.25 26.46 -16.87
CA MET A 24 16.67 26.70 -15.54
C MET A 24 16.26 28.16 -15.29
N SER A 25 16.66 29.09 -16.15
CA SER A 25 16.37 30.52 -15.98
C SER A 25 14.95 30.93 -16.39
N ARG A 26 14.18 30.05 -17.04
CA ARG A 26 12.83 30.33 -17.53
C ARG A 26 11.86 29.21 -17.14
N ASP A 27 10.70 29.60 -16.63
CA ASP A 27 9.55 28.72 -16.41
C ASP A 27 8.37 29.17 -17.29
N PRO A 28 7.93 28.39 -18.28
CA PRO A 28 8.39 27.05 -18.67
C PRO A 28 9.75 27.04 -19.41
N PRO A 29 10.49 25.92 -19.37
CA PRO A 29 11.79 25.83 -20.00
C PRO A 29 11.72 25.96 -21.53
N PRO A 30 12.64 26.71 -22.16
CA PRO A 30 12.66 26.93 -23.60
C PRO A 30 12.94 25.64 -24.37
N LYS A 31 12.47 25.58 -25.61
CA LYS A 31 12.68 24.39 -26.46
C LYS A 31 14.17 24.22 -26.77
N ALA A 32 14.59 22.98 -26.95
CA ALA A 32 15.98 22.65 -27.28
C ALA A 32 16.49 23.37 -28.56
N LYS A 33 15.60 23.65 -29.53
CA LYS A 33 15.94 24.42 -30.73
C LYS A 33 16.27 25.88 -30.41
N GLU A 34 15.51 26.50 -29.53
CA GLU A 34 15.71 27.90 -29.14
C GLU A 34 16.99 28.06 -28.32
N LEU A 35 17.26 27.13 -27.39
CA LEU A 35 18.52 27.08 -26.64
C LEU A 35 19.73 26.91 -27.55
N ALA A 36 19.61 26.05 -28.58
CA ALA A 36 20.65 25.84 -29.57
C ALA A 36 20.96 27.12 -30.36
N SER A 37 19.91 27.82 -30.84
CA SER A 37 20.06 29.09 -31.55
C SER A 37 20.63 30.21 -30.68
N GLN A 38 20.23 30.30 -29.40
CA GLN A 38 20.71 31.33 -28.48
C GLN A 38 22.19 31.15 -28.10
N LEU A 39 22.61 29.90 -27.90
CA LEU A 39 23.98 29.58 -27.44
C LEU A 39 24.94 29.24 -28.60
N GLY A 40 24.47 29.24 -29.85
CA GLY A 40 25.29 28.92 -31.02
C GLY A 40 25.78 27.47 -31.05
N VAL A 41 25.04 26.53 -30.45
CA VAL A 41 25.41 25.11 -30.34
C VAL A 41 24.44 24.22 -31.12
N SER A 42 24.87 23.01 -31.47
CA SER A 42 23.97 22.04 -32.10
C SER A 42 22.84 21.62 -31.14
N VAL A 43 21.64 21.36 -31.67
CA VAL A 43 20.50 20.83 -30.89
C VAL A 43 20.88 19.52 -30.18
N ARG A 44 21.73 18.68 -30.81
CA ARG A 44 22.25 17.43 -30.22
C ARG A 44 23.08 17.70 -28.97
N THR A 45 23.87 18.77 -28.95
CA THR A 45 24.66 19.19 -27.78
C THR A 45 23.74 19.59 -26.63
N VAL A 46 22.66 20.32 -26.92
CA VAL A 46 21.64 20.68 -25.92
C VAL A 46 21.03 19.42 -25.30
N TYR A 47 20.61 18.45 -26.11
CA TYR A 47 20.06 17.20 -25.60
C TYR A 47 21.06 16.40 -24.75
N LYS A 48 22.33 16.31 -25.18
CA LYS A 48 23.37 15.62 -24.41
C LYS A 48 23.62 16.31 -23.06
N ALA A 49 23.70 17.63 -23.04
CA ALA A 49 23.86 18.42 -21.82
C ALA A 49 22.70 18.17 -20.83
N LEU A 50 21.46 18.28 -21.31
CA LEU A 50 20.27 18.04 -20.50
C LEU A 50 20.18 16.58 -20.02
N TYR A 51 20.61 15.61 -20.83
CA TYR A 51 20.67 14.21 -20.44
C TYR A 51 21.64 13.99 -19.28
N LYS A 52 22.86 14.54 -19.38
CA LYS A 52 23.86 14.47 -18.31
C LYS A 52 23.36 15.13 -17.04
N TYR A 53 22.78 16.32 -17.15
CA TYR A 53 22.16 17.03 -16.03
C TYR A 53 21.09 16.18 -15.33
N ARG A 54 20.14 15.60 -16.07
CA ARG A 54 19.11 14.71 -15.48
C ARG A 54 19.70 13.46 -14.83
N LYS A 55 20.83 12.96 -15.32
CA LYS A 55 21.54 11.82 -14.71
C LYS A 55 22.14 12.24 -13.37
N LEU A 56 22.83 13.39 -13.33
CA LEU A 56 23.39 13.95 -12.11
C LEU A 56 22.31 14.28 -11.06
N CYS A 57 21.18 14.85 -11.46
CA CYS A 57 20.06 15.09 -10.53
C CYS A 57 19.55 13.79 -9.90
N ARG A 58 19.46 12.70 -10.67
CA ARG A 58 19.05 11.38 -10.15
C ARG A 58 20.07 10.81 -9.17
N GLU A 59 21.36 10.96 -9.45
CA GLU A 59 22.45 10.53 -8.55
C GLU A 59 22.45 11.32 -7.25
N LEU A 60 22.08 12.61 -7.29
CA LEU A 60 21.94 13.48 -6.12
C LEU A 60 20.57 13.36 -5.41
N GLY A 61 19.68 12.49 -5.88
CA GLY A 61 18.34 12.31 -5.31
C GLY A 61 17.35 13.47 -5.53
N ILE A 62 17.71 14.44 -6.38
CA ILE A 62 16.89 15.61 -6.71
C ILE A 62 16.06 15.28 -7.97
N LYS A 63 14.73 15.50 -7.92
CA LYS A 63 13.87 15.31 -9.10
C LYS A 63 14.21 16.38 -10.15
N PRO A 64 14.67 16.02 -11.36
CA PRO A 64 14.97 17.02 -12.38
C PRO A 64 13.67 17.73 -12.80
N PRO A 65 13.72 19.05 -13.09
CA PRO A 65 12.57 19.81 -13.54
C PRO A 65 11.96 19.15 -14.78
N ALA A 66 10.69 18.75 -14.64
CA ALA A 66 9.99 17.95 -15.63
C ALA A 66 10.01 18.64 -16.99
N THR A 67 10.75 18.06 -17.93
CA THR A 67 10.77 18.47 -19.32
C THR A 67 9.38 18.27 -19.87
N TYR A 68 8.61 19.35 -20.00
CA TYR A 68 7.31 19.40 -20.68
C TYR A 68 6.33 18.38 -20.10
N LYS A 69 5.29 18.83 -19.37
CA LYS A 69 4.08 18.00 -19.23
C LYS A 69 3.70 17.61 -20.65
N ARG A 70 3.89 16.33 -21.02
CA ARG A 70 3.32 15.77 -22.24
C ARG A 70 1.85 16.13 -22.10
N ARG A 71 1.36 17.07 -22.91
CA ARG A 71 -0.08 17.19 -23.08
C ARG A 71 -0.46 15.83 -23.65
N SER A 72 -0.89 14.92 -22.79
CA SER A 72 -1.76 13.84 -23.19
C SER A 72 -2.94 14.57 -23.82
N SER A 73 -2.86 14.74 -25.13
CA SER A 73 -3.98 15.13 -25.96
C SER A 73 -5.15 14.26 -25.52
N GLY A 74 -6.26 14.89 -25.13
CA GLY A 74 -7.46 14.30 -24.54
C GLY A 74 -8.23 13.33 -25.43
N SER A 75 -7.53 12.49 -26.19
CA SER A 75 -8.06 11.34 -26.93
C SER A 75 -7.93 10.04 -26.15
N GLY A 76 -7.10 10.01 -25.09
CA GLY A 76 -6.98 8.87 -24.19
C GLY A 76 -8.15 8.78 -23.19
N SER A 77 -8.73 9.91 -22.77
CA SER A 77 -9.77 9.91 -21.74
C SER A 77 -11.05 9.24 -22.21
N GLN A 78 -11.51 9.49 -23.44
CA GLN A 78 -12.77 8.90 -23.92
C GLN A 78 -12.65 7.39 -24.18
N LEU A 79 -11.53 6.93 -24.74
CA LEU A 79 -11.28 5.51 -24.96
C LEU A 79 -10.99 4.77 -23.66
N GLU A 80 -10.21 5.36 -22.74
CA GLU A 80 -9.98 4.78 -21.41
C GLU A 80 -11.27 4.76 -20.58
N GLU A 81 -12.13 5.77 -20.71
CA GLU A 81 -13.43 5.82 -20.04
C GLU A 81 -14.40 4.79 -20.61
N VAL A 82 -14.48 4.65 -21.94
CA VAL A 82 -15.31 3.60 -22.57
C VAL A 82 -14.78 2.20 -22.23
N VAL A 83 -13.46 1.99 -22.24
CA VAL A 83 -12.86 0.72 -21.83
C VAL A 83 -13.09 0.45 -20.34
N ALA A 84 -12.96 1.46 -19.49
CA ALA A 84 -13.25 1.33 -18.07
C ALA A 84 -14.73 1.05 -17.81
N GLU A 85 -15.64 1.59 -18.63
CA GLU A 85 -17.07 1.34 -18.53
C GLU A 85 -17.42 -0.07 -19.01
N GLU A 86 -16.80 -0.54 -20.09
CA GLU A 86 -17.00 -1.90 -20.60
C GLU A 86 -16.42 -2.95 -19.65
N VAL A 87 -15.25 -2.69 -19.05
CA VAL A 87 -14.68 -3.53 -17.98
C VAL A 87 -15.57 -3.53 -16.75
N ARG A 88 -16.15 -2.39 -16.37
CA ARG A 88 -17.12 -2.32 -15.26
C ARG A 88 -18.40 -3.11 -15.55
N ARG A 89 -18.92 -3.00 -16.77
CA ARG A 89 -20.09 -3.77 -17.22
C ARG A 89 -19.80 -5.27 -17.21
N TRP A 90 -18.66 -5.69 -17.77
CA TRP A 90 -18.24 -7.08 -17.79
C TRP A 90 -17.99 -7.63 -16.38
N LEU A 91 -17.36 -6.87 -15.50
CA LEU A 91 -17.21 -7.25 -14.10
C LEU A 91 -18.57 -7.38 -13.39
N SER A 92 -19.53 -6.50 -13.68
CA SER A 92 -20.88 -6.59 -13.13
C SER A 92 -21.65 -7.81 -13.67
N GLU A 93 -21.44 -8.16 -14.94
CA GLU A 93 -22.10 -9.27 -15.63
C GLU A 93 -21.51 -10.63 -15.22
N VAL A 94 -20.18 -10.73 -15.19
CA VAL A 94 -19.46 -11.95 -14.80
C VAL A 94 -19.55 -12.24 -13.32
N LEU A 95 -19.48 -11.20 -12.47
CA LEU A 95 -19.57 -11.41 -11.03
C LEU A 95 -21.01 -11.47 -10.54
N GLY A 96 -22.00 -11.04 -11.34
CA GLY A 96 -23.44 -11.15 -11.07
C GLY A 96 -23.85 -10.77 -9.64
N GLY A 97 -23.04 -9.95 -8.97
CA GLY A 97 -22.82 -10.12 -7.54
C GLY A 97 -22.44 -8.82 -6.85
N PRO A 98 -22.49 -8.84 -5.50
CA PRO A 98 -22.43 -7.64 -4.68
C PRO A 98 -21.17 -6.83 -4.96
N SER A 99 -21.32 -5.50 -4.92
CA SER A 99 -20.23 -4.56 -5.21
C SER A 99 -18.96 -4.92 -4.45
N PRO A 100 -17.77 -4.64 -4.99
CA PRO A 100 -16.50 -5.02 -4.35
C PRO A 100 -16.38 -4.49 -2.90
N SER A 101 -17.04 -3.37 -2.57
CA SER A 101 -17.14 -2.87 -1.19
C SER A 101 -18.01 -3.75 -0.28
N ALA A 102 -19.10 -4.32 -0.81
CA ALA A 102 -19.95 -5.25 -0.08
C ALA A 102 -19.24 -6.60 0.18
N LEU A 103 -18.48 -7.10 -0.79
CA LEU A 103 -17.61 -8.28 -0.58
C LEU A 103 -16.54 -8.03 0.49
N LEU A 104 -15.94 -6.83 0.49
CA LEU A 104 -14.97 -6.44 1.53
C LEU A 104 -15.63 -6.32 2.92
N SER A 105 -16.88 -5.83 3.00
CA SER A 105 -17.59 -5.79 4.29
C SER A 105 -17.93 -7.19 4.80
N GLU A 106 -18.34 -8.10 3.92
CA GLU A 106 -18.63 -9.50 4.28
C GLU A 106 -17.36 -10.24 4.72
N LEU A 107 -16.24 -10.06 4.00
CA LEU A 107 -14.95 -10.62 4.42
C LEU A 107 -14.48 -10.08 5.78
N ARG A 108 -14.70 -8.80 6.06
CA ARG A 108 -14.42 -8.20 7.37
C ARG A 108 -15.36 -8.70 8.46
N ALA A 109 -16.60 -9.01 8.14
CA ALA A 109 -17.57 -9.58 9.07
C ALA A 109 -17.18 -11.02 9.41
N LEU A 110 -16.82 -11.82 8.40
CA LEU A 110 -16.34 -13.18 8.57
C LEU A 110 -15.06 -13.23 9.43
N ARG A 111 -14.09 -12.36 9.14
CA ARG A 111 -12.87 -12.23 9.96
C ARG A 111 -13.20 -11.98 11.43
N ARG A 112 -14.10 -11.04 11.73
CA ARG A 112 -14.53 -10.75 13.11
C ARG A 112 -15.24 -11.94 13.75
N SER A 113 -16.01 -12.71 13.00
CA SER A 113 -16.65 -13.93 13.51
C SER A 113 -15.63 -15.00 13.89
N VAL A 114 -14.59 -15.18 13.06
CA VAL A 114 -13.50 -16.12 13.34
C VAL A 114 -12.69 -15.68 14.57
N GLU A 115 -12.38 -14.38 14.70
CA GLU A 115 -11.70 -13.84 15.88
C GLU A 115 -12.50 -14.10 17.17
N ARG A 116 -13.82 -13.83 17.15
CA ARG A 116 -14.71 -14.13 18.29
C ARG A 116 -14.79 -15.61 18.62
N LEU A 117 -14.84 -16.46 17.60
CA LEU A 117 -14.88 -17.90 17.80
C LEU A 117 -13.57 -18.37 18.46
N ASN A 118 -12.44 -17.86 17.99
CA ASN A 118 -11.13 -18.15 18.59
C ASN A 118 -11.06 -17.65 20.05
N GLU A 119 -11.56 -16.46 20.35
CA GLU A 119 -11.68 -15.97 21.74
C GLU A 119 -12.57 -16.87 22.60
N SER A 120 -13.71 -17.34 22.07
CA SER A 120 -14.61 -18.23 22.80
C SER A 120 -13.96 -19.57 23.09
N ILE A 121 -13.22 -20.13 22.12
CA ILE A 121 -12.44 -21.36 22.30
C ILE A 121 -11.37 -21.16 23.36
N ASN A 122 -10.61 -20.06 23.30
CA ASN A 122 -9.57 -19.77 24.30
C ASN A 122 -10.16 -19.59 25.70
N ARG A 123 -11.34 -18.96 25.83
CA ARG A 123 -12.05 -18.88 27.12
C ARG A 123 -12.46 -20.26 27.64
N LEU A 124 -12.94 -21.14 26.77
CA LEU A 124 -13.31 -22.51 27.15
C LEU A 124 -12.08 -23.34 27.56
N ILE A 125 -10.96 -23.20 26.84
CA ILE A 125 -9.68 -23.84 27.20
C ILE A 125 -9.25 -23.38 28.60
N MET A 126 -9.25 -22.08 28.86
CA MET A 126 -8.93 -21.53 30.19
C MET A 126 -9.85 -22.06 31.29
N LEU A 127 -11.16 -22.19 31.01
CA LEU A 127 -12.11 -22.75 31.98
C LEU A 127 -11.87 -24.24 32.25
N LEU A 128 -11.57 -25.02 31.20
CA LEU A 128 -11.25 -26.44 31.33
C LEU A 128 -9.94 -26.66 32.08
N GLU A 129 -8.91 -25.88 31.80
CA GLU A 129 -7.64 -25.90 32.54
C GLU A 129 -7.87 -25.51 34.00
N SER A 130 -8.68 -24.49 34.27
CA SER A 130 -9.02 -24.08 35.64
C SER A 130 -9.86 -25.12 36.40
N GLN A 131 -10.70 -25.90 35.71
CA GLN A 131 -11.42 -27.04 36.29
C GLN A 131 -10.50 -28.23 36.55
N SER A 132 -9.56 -28.51 35.62
CA SER A 132 -8.56 -29.55 35.80
C SER A 132 -7.64 -29.27 36.99
N LEU A 133 -7.33 -27.99 37.28
CA LEU A 133 -6.55 -27.58 38.45
C LEU A 133 -7.36 -27.59 39.76
N ARG A 134 -8.70 -27.56 39.70
CA ARG A 134 -9.60 -27.72 40.87
C ARG A 134 -9.97 -29.17 41.16
N GLY A 135 -9.60 -30.11 40.29
CA GLY A 135 -9.91 -31.54 40.42
C GLY A 135 -8.88 -32.38 41.19
N GLY A 136 -7.83 -31.76 41.73
CA GLY A 136 -6.82 -32.44 42.55
C GLY A 136 -7.06 -32.19 44.03
N ASP A 137 -7.47 -33.24 44.74
CA ASP A 137 -7.56 -33.34 46.21
C ASP A 137 -8.61 -32.45 46.91
N ASP A 138 -9.82 -32.99 47.08
CA ASP A 138 -10.42 -33.22 48.40
C ASP A 138 -11.93 -33.51 48.28
N GLN A 139 -12.32 -34.69 48.79
CA GLN A 139 -13.69 -35.13 49.11
C GLN A 139 -14.84 -34.57 48.25
N LEU A 140 -15.03 -35.20 47.08
CA LEU A 140 -16.30 -35.37 46.37
C LEU A 140 -17.37 -34.30 46.68
N ASP A 141 -17.20 -33.14 46.06
CA ASP A 141 -18.27 -32.14 45.97
C ASP A 141 -19.32 -32.63 44.96
N LEU A 142 -19.94 -33.75 45.31
CA LEU A 142 -21.06 -34.32 44.59
C LEU A 142 -22.18 -33.29 44.61
N PRO A 143 -22.82 -33.02 43.46
CA PRO A 143 -23.97 -32.14 43.41
C PRO A 143 -25.02 -32.54 44.46
N SER A 144 -25.73 -31.57 45.02
CA SER A 144 -26.68 -31.79 46.12
C SER A 144 -27.74 -32.87 45.83
N PHE A 145 -28.09 -33.08 44.57
CA PHE A 145 -29.04 -34.12 44.14
C PHE A 145 -28.45 -35.55 44.13
N VAL A 146 -27.12 -35.68 44.25
CA VAL A 146 -26.41 -36.96 44.36
C VAL A 146 -26.06 -37.24 45.82
N LYS A 147 -25.92 -36.21 46.65
CA LYS A 147 -25.73 -36.32 48.10
C LYS A 147 -26.98 -36.99 48.71
N GLY A 148 -26.83 -38.22 49.22
CA GLY A 148 -27.92 -39.03 49.79
C GLY A 148 -28.53 -40.08 48.85
N ASN A 149 -27.95 -40.32 47.67
CA ASN A 149 -28.41 -41.40 46.80
C ASN A 149 -27.93 -42.77 47.32
N PRO A 150 -28.83 -43.69 47.72
CA PRO A 150 -28.48 -44.99 48.31
C PRO A 150 -27.72 -45.91 47.35
N TRP A 151 -27.80 -45.68 46.03
CA TRP A 151 -27.06 -46.46 45.04
C TRP A 151 -25.55 -46.15 45.01
N LEU A 152 -25.11 -45.04 45.60
CA LEU A 152 -23.68 -44.68 45.66
C LEU A 152 -22.87 -45.63 46.53
N GLU A 153 -23.45 -46.10 47.64
CA GLU A 153 -22.79 -47.08 48.51
C GLU A 153 -22.64 -48.42 47.78
N VAL A 154 -23.70 -48.86 47.09
CA VAL A 154 -23.69 -50.07 46.27
C VAL A 154 -22.64 -50.00 45.15
N LEU A 155 -22.48 -48.85 44.52
CA LEU A 155 -21.49 -48.64 43.47
C LEU A 155 -20.06 -48.55 44.02
N ARG A 156 -19.87 -47.99 45.22
CA ARG A 156 -18.55 -47.96 45.89
C ARG A 156 -18.11 -49.34 46.36
N SER A 157 -19.03 -50.18 46.83
CA SER A 157 -18.73 -51.55 47.27
C SER A 157 -18.41 -52.53 46.14
N ARG A 158 -18.60 -52.13 44.86
CA ARG A 158 -18.29 -52.94 43.68
C ARG A 158 -16.95 -52.60 43.02
N ARG A 159 -16.19 -51.67 43.59
CA ARG A 159 -14.86 -51.30 43.11
C ARG A 159 -13.76 -52.04 43.86
#